data_AF-A0A9X3ERV7-F1
#
_entry.id   AF-A0A9X3ERV7-F1
#
_cell.length_a   1.000
_cell.length_b   1.000
_cell.length_c   1.000
_cell.angle_alpha   90.00
_cell.angle_beta   90.00
_cell.angle_gamma   90.00
#
_symmetry.space_group_name_H-M   'P 1'
#
loop_
_entity.id
_entity.type
_entity.pdbx_description
1 polymer ?
#
loop_
_entity_poly.entity_id
_entity_poly.type
_entity_poly.pdbx_seq_one_letter_code
_entity_poly.pdbx_strand_id
1 'polypeptide(L)' 'MSPAAHQRLFAVLAVALIVLHVDTWNAGPGPLVFGWLPWDLAYHLAWMAAAALLVFYMTSNALWPDDPDDP' A
#
# COMPACT_ATOMS: atom_id res chain seq x y z
N MET A 1 14.37 13.48 0.07
CA MET A 1 13.01 14.08 0.20
C MET A 1 12.89 14.65 1.61
N SER A 2 12.16 15.75 1.82
CA SER A 2 11.92 16.25 3.18
C SER A 2 10.99 15.31 3.96
N PRO A 3 11.01 15.30 5.30
CA PRO A 3 10.07 14.48 6.10
C PRO A 3 8.60 14.77 5.75
N ALA A 4 8.26 16.04 5.53
CA ALA A 4 6.93 16.44 5.06
C ALA A 4 6.55 15.87 3.69
N ALA A 5 7.53 15.67 2.79
CA ALA A 5 7.28 15.03 1.50
C ALA A 5 7.01 13.52 1.65
N HIS A 6 7.72 12.84 2.57
CA HIS A 6 7.44 11.43 2.88
C HIS A 6 6.04 11.27 3.48
N GLN A 7 5.65 12.13 4.42
CA GLN A 7 4.32 12.09 5.06
C GLN A 7 3.19 12.30 4.05
N ARG A 8 3.35 13.23 3.11
CA ARG A 8 2.39 13.43 2.01
C ARG A 8 2.32 12.23 1.09
N LEU A 9 3.48 11.66 0.73
CA LEU A 9 3.54 10.45 -0.10
C LEU A 9 2.83 9.28 0.59
N PHE A 10 3.10 9.06 1.88
CA PHE A 10 2.43 8.04 2.68
C PHE A 10 0.91 8.25 2.72
N ALA A 11 0.45 9.48 2.98
CA ALA A 11 -0.98 9.79 3.00
C ALA A 11 -1.66 9.51 1.65
N VAL A 12 -1.02 9.89 0.54
CA VAL A 12 -1.54 9.59 -0.81
C VAL A 12 -1.60 8.09 -1.06
N LEU A 13 -0.54 7.34 -0.71
CA LEU A 13 -0.49 5.89 -0.88
C LEU A 13 -1.53 5.17 -0.01
N ALA A 14 -1.75 5.64 1.23
CA ALA A 14 -2.75 5.09 2.14
C ALA A 14 -4.17 5.31 1.59
N VAL A 15 -4.49 6.52 1.13
CA VAL A 15 -5.79 6.82 0.51
C VAL A 15 -5.99 5.98 -0.75
N ALA A 16 -4.97 5.85 -1.59
CA ALA A 16 -5.03 5.02 -2.79
C ALA A 16 -5.33 3.55 -2.45
N LEU A 17 -4.66 2.98 -1.43
CA LEU A 17 -4.91 1.61 -0.96
C LEU A 17 -6.32 1.43 -0.41
N ILE A 18 -6.85 2.40 0.33
CA ILE A 18 -8.24 2.35 0.85
C ILE A 18 -9.24 2.35 -0.31
N VAL A 19 -9.07 3.26 -1.28
CA VAL A 19 -9.93 3.33 -2.47
C VAL A 19 -9.86 2.01 -3.25
N LEU A 20 -8.66 1.43 -3.38
CA LEU A 20 -8.45 0.15 -4.05
C LEU A 20 -9.08 -1.03 -3.27
N HIS A 21 -9.16 -0.93 -1.93
CA HIS A 21 -9.76 -1.94 -1.04
C HIS A 21 -11.29 -1.97 -1.09
N VAL A 22 -11.93 -0.83 -1.33
CA VAL A 22 -13.40 -0.74 -1.43
C VAL A 22 -13.94 -1.56 -2.61
N ASP A 23 -13.08 -1.90 -3.55
CA ASP A 23 -13.25 -2.91 -4.60
C ASP A 23 -14.62 -2.94 -5.31
N THR A 24 -15.23 -1.77 -5.51
CA THR A 24 -16.52 -1.63 -6.19
C THR A 24 -16.44 -1.89 -7.70
N TRP A 25 -15.23 -2.10 -8.23
CA TRP A 25 -14.90 -2.13 -9.65
C TRP A 25 -14.39 -3.49 -10.16
N ASN A 26 -13.91 -4.40 -9.30
CA ASN A 26 -13.41 -5.72 -9.71
C ASN A 26 -14.47 -6.83 -9.59
N ALA A 27 -15.76 -6.48 -9.64
CA ALA A 27 -16.86 -7.43 -9.54
C ALA A 27 -17.11 -8.14 -10.88
N GLY A 28 -16.33 -9.18 -11.20
CA GLY A 28 -16.57 -10.02 -12.38
C GLY A 28 -15.65 -11.25 -12.45
N PRO A 29 -16.02 -12.27 -13.24
CA PRO A 29 -15.14 -13.42 -13.49
C PRO A 29 -13.90 -12.95 -14.24
N GLY A 30 -12.84 -12.69 -13.50
CA GLY A 30 -11.57 -12.25 -14.04
C GLY A 30 -10.80 -13.41 -14.71
N PRO A 31 -9.97 -13.11 -15.73
CA PRO A 31 -9.18 -14.11 -16.43
C PRO A 31 -8.19 -14.83 -15.48
N LEU A 32 -7.71 -16.00 -15.88
CA LEU A 32 -6.67 -16.71 -15.13
C LEU A 32 -5.30 -16.07 -15.40
N VAL A 33 -4.62 -15.65 -14.34
CA VAL A 33 -3.21 -15.23 -14.35
C VAL A 33 -2.33 -16.47 -14.24
N PHE A 34 -1.27 -16.54 -15.04
CA PHE A 34 -0.37 -17.70 -15.13
C PHE A 34 -1.06 -19.05 -15.44
N GLY A 35 -2.31 -19.03 -15.92
CA GLY A 35 -3.07 -20.23 -16.28
C GLY A 35 -3.70 -21.01 -15.12
N TRP A 36 -3.52 -20.57 -13.86
CA TRP A 36 -4.04 -21.26 -12.68
C TRP A 36 -4.60 -20.33 -11.58
N LEU A 37 -4.17 -19.06 -11.54
CA LEU A 37 -4.53 -18.14 -10.48
C LEU A 37 -5.69 -17.24 -10.93
N PRO A 38 -6.84 -17.20 -10.24
CA PRO A 38 -7.90 -16.24 -10.57
C PRO A 38 -7.35 -14.81 -10.47
N TRP A 39 -7.67 -13.96 -11.46
CA TRP A 39 -7.30 -12.54 -11.43
C TRP A 39 -7.70 -11.85 -10.13
N ASP A 40 -8.89 -12.15 -9.65
CA ASP A 40 -9.39 -11.64 -8.37
C ASP A 40 -8.43 -11.95 -7.21
N LEU A 41 -7.99 -13.21 -7.10
CA LEU A 41 -7.04 -13.61 -6.07
C LEU A 41 -5.67 -12.95 -6.25
N ALA A 42 -5.18 -12.86 -7.50
CA ALA A 42 -3.92 -12.21 -7.81
C ALA A 42 -3.91 -10.72 -7.42
N TYR A 43 -5.02 -10.03 -7.71
CA TYR A 43 -5.24 -8.64 -7.36
C TYR A 43 -5.25 -8.42 -5.85
N HIS A 44 -6.02 -9.23 -5.11
CA HIS A 44 -6.06 -9.17 -3.64
C HIS A 44 -4.69 -9.46 -3.02
N LEU A 45 -3.93 -10.41 -3.57
CA LEU A 45 -2.58 -10.72 -3.12
C LEU A 45 -1.62 -9.53 -3.33
N ALA A 46 -1.69 -8.89 -4.49
CA ALA A 46 -0.91 -7.70 -4.79
C ALA A 46 -1.29 -6.52 -3.89
N TRP A 47 -2.59 -6.34 -3.63
CA TRP A 47 -3.09 -5.34 -2.69
C TRP A 47 -2.55 -5.57 -1.27
N MET A 48 -2.59 -6.81 -0.78
CA MET A 48 -2.05 -7.16 0.55
C MET A 48 -0.54 -6.92 0.63
N ALA A 49 0.21 -7.27 -0.42
CA ALA A 49 1.64 -7.00 -0.49
C ALA A 49 1.93 -5.50 -0.47
N ALA A 50 1.17 -4.70 -1.23
CA ALA A 50 1.29 -3.25 -1.23
C ALA A 50 0.95 -2.64 0.15
N ALA A 51 -0.09 -3.14 0.82
CA ALA A 51 -0.46 -2.72 2.18
C ALA A 51 0.64 -3.04 3.19
N ALA A 52 1.22 -4.24 3.12
CA ALA A 52 2.34 -4.64 3.98
C ALA A 52 3.56 -3.74 3.77
N LEU A 53 3.90 -3.44 2.52
CA LEU A 53 4.99 -2.49 2.19
C LEU A 53 4.70 -1.08 2.69
N LEU A 54 3.44 -0.63 2.63
CA LEU A 54 3.06 0.68 3.14
C LEU A 54 3.23 0.76 4.66
N VAL A 55 2.85 -0.28 5.39
CA VAL A 55 3.06 -0.37 6.85
C VAL A 55 4.55 -0.44 7.18
N PHE A 56 5.32 -1.23 6.43
CA PHE A 56 6.78 -1.27 6.61
C PHE A 56 7.41 0.10 6.36
N TYR A 57 6.96 0.81 5.32
CA TYR A 57 7.39 2.16 5.03
C TYR A 57 6.99 3.13 6.14
N MET A 58 5.78 3.00 6.71
CA MET A 58 5.32 3.78 7.87
C MET A 58 6.28 3.64 9.05
N THR A 59 6.81 2.44 9.30
CA THR A 59 7.75 2.20 10.39
C THR A 59 9.18 2.67 10.10
N SER A 60 9.44 3.25 8.92
CA SER A 60 10.78 3.73 8.56
C SER A 60 11.09 5.08 9.19
N ASN A 61 12.37 5.26 9.56
CA ASN A 61 12.93 6.51 10.10
C ASN A 61 12.84 7.70 9.10
N ALA A 62 12.42 7.43 7.85
CA ALA A 62 12.22 8.45 6.83
C ALA A 62 10.93 9.27 7.05
N LEU A 63 9.92 8.69 7.69
CA LEU A 63 8.64 9.33 7.99
C LEU A 63 8.55 9.89 9.41
N TRP A 64 9.16 9.18 10.36
CA TRP A 64 9.29 9.57 11.77
C TRP A 64 10.78 9.66 12.10
N PRO A 65 11.47 10.73 11.69
CA PRO A 65 12.83 10.96 12.12
C PRO A 65 12.87 11.11 13.65
N ASP A 66 13.75 10.37 14.31
CA ASP A 66 14.03 10.52 15.74
C ASP A 66 14.35 11.99 16.07
N ASP A 67 13.79 12.48 17.17
CA ASP A 67 14.05 13.85 17.62
C ASP A 67 15.53 13.90 18.06
N PRO A 68 16.38 14.79 17.48
CA PRO A 68 17.80 14.85 17.83
C PRO A 68 18.06 15.21 19.30
N ASP A 69 17.03 15.66 20.03
CA ASP A 69 17.08 16.03 21.44
C ASP A 69 16.47 14.96 22.39
N ASP A 70 16.09 13.77 21.90
CA ASP A 70 15.64 12.65 22.75
C ASP A 70 16.88 11.99 23.40
N PRO A 71 17.03 12.01 24.75
CA PRO A 71 18.25 11.62 25.47
C PRO A 71 18.61 10.13 25.45
#